data_AF-A0A842TY61-F1
#
_entry.id   AF-A0A842TY61-F1
#
_cell.length_a   1.000
_cell.length_b   1.000
_cell.length_c   1.000
_cell.angle_alpha   90.00
_cell.angle_beta   90.00
_cell.angle_gamma   90.00
#
_symmetry.space_group_name_H-M   'P 1'
#
loop_
_entity.id
_entity.type
_entity.pdbx_description
1 polymer ?
#
loop_
_entity_poly.entity_id
_entity_poly.type
_entity_poly.pdbx_seq_one_letter_code
_entity_poly.pdbx_strand_id
1 'polypeptide(L)'
;MIEKFLHWHHCHKGKCDIHTFTYMNLIGDGVHNFIDGLIIAASFSVDISFGVITTIAVIAHEIPQEIGDFGVLVYGGFGRLKALAFNFLSAVTAIIGAVIGYLISGSVEGFVPFLLPFAAGGFIYIAASDLVPELHKESDNEEPHSKLWGISLETSADYSSCPCPLAV
;
A
#
# COMPACT_ATOMS: atom_id res chain seq x y z
N MET A 1 12.94 6.25 4.24
CA MET A 1 14.19 5.97 5.01
C MET A 1 14.40 4.48 5.31
N ILE A 2 13.36 3.68 5.54
CA ILE A 2 13.44 2.21 5.69
C ILE A 2 13.84 1.50 4.37
N GLU A 3 13.49 2.09 3.24
CA GLU A 3 13.79 1.58 1.89
C GLU A 3 15.30 1.41 1.62
N LYS A 4 16.15 2.31 2.14
CA LYS A 4 17.62 2.18 2.05
C LYS A 4 18.18 1.04 2.89
N PHE A 5 17.46 0.60 3.93
CA PHE A 5 17.88 -0.52 4.77
C PHE A 5 17.38 -1.87 4.21
N LEU A 6 16.32 -1.86 3.40
CA LEU A 6 15.75 -3.05 2.74
C LEU A 6 16.32 -3.35 1.34
N HIS A 7 17.10 -2.44 0.76
CA HIS A 7 17.71 -2.62 -0.57
C HIS A 7 18.82 -3.71 -0.66
N TRP A 8 19.09 -4.47 0.42
CA TRP A 8 20.20 -5.42 0.47
C TRP A 8 19.92 -6.77 -0.23
N HIS A 9 18.69 -7.10 -0.63
CA HIS A 9 18.38 -8.39 -1.28
C HIS A 9 17.66 -8.28 -2.62
N HIS A 10 18.16 -7.45 -3.55
CA HIS A 10 17.79 -7.60 -4.96
C HIS A 10 18.37 -8.92 -5.50
N CYS A 11 17.52 -9.94 -5.51
CA CYS A 11 17.82 -11.28 -5.98
C CYS A 11 17.97 -11.27 -7.51
N HIS A 12 19.18 -11.48 -8.01
CA HIS A 12 19.49 -11.50 -9.45
C HIS A 12 19.39 -12.91 -10.08
N LYS A 13 18.58 -13.82 -9.51
CA LYS A 13 18.34 -15.16 -10.08
C LYS A 13 16.94 -15.70 -9.76
N GLY A 14 16.09 -15.78 -10.80
CA GLY A 14 14.92 -16.66 -10.89
C GLY A 14 13.66 -16.17 -10.16
N LYS A 15 12.64 -15.77 -10.94
CA LYS A 15 11.27 -15.39 -10.52
C LYS A 15 11.20 -14.44 -9.32
N CYS A 16 11.11 -13.14 -9.59
CA CYS A 16 10.75 -12.17 -8.54
C CYS A 16 9.25 -12.27 -8.26
N ASP A 17 8.92 -13.13 -7.30
CA ASP A 17 7.59 -13.31 -6.73
C ASP A 17 7.32 -12.15 -5.75
N ILE A 18 6.40 -11.25 -6.12
CA ILE A 18 5.80 -10.18 -5.30
C ILE A 18 6.68 -8.92 -5.11
N HIS A 19 6.11 -7.75 -5.41
CA HIS A 19 6.79 -6.45 -5.26
C HIS A 19 6.88 -5.97 -3.80
N THR A 20 7.98 -5.31 -3.43
CA THR A 20 8.23 -4.84 -2.05
C THR A 20 7.13 -3.91 -1.52
N PHE A 21 6.58 -3.04 -2.37
CA PHE A 21 5.51 -2.11 -2.01
C PHE A 21 4.26 -2.82 -1.50
N THR A 22 4.03 -4.06 -1.93
CA THR A 22 2.87 -4.86 -1.53
C THR A 22 2.88 -5.20 -0.05
N TYR A 23 4.06 -5.52 0.49
CA TYR A 23 4.22 -5.77 1.93
C TYR A 23 4.18 -4.48 2.74
N MET A 24 4.74 -3.38 2.21
CA MET A 24 4.63 -2.08 2.85
C MET A 24 3.17 -1.61 2.93
N ASN A 25 2.36 -1.88 1.88
CA ASN A 25 0.94 -1.58 1.86
C ASN A 25 0.21 -2.31 3.00
N LEU A 26 0.40 -3.62 3.14
CA LEU A 26 -0.23 -4.41 4.20
C LEU A 26 0.15 -3.96 5.61
N ILE A 27 1.41 -3.56 5.82
CA ILE A 27 1.86 -3.07 7.12
C ILE A 27 1.28 -1.69 7.40
N GLY A 28 1.27 -0.80 6.41
CA GLY A 28 0.68 0.54 6.52
C GLY A 28 -0.81 0.48 6.82
N ASP A 29 -1.53 -0.36 6.06
CA ASP A 29 -2.94 -0.63 6.24
C ASP A 29 -3.25 -1.24 7.62
N GLY A 30 -2.48 -2.24 8.08
CA GLY A 30 -2.67 -2.78 9.42
C GLY A 30 -2.41 -1.77 10.56
N VAL A 31 -1.50 -0.80 10.37
CA VAL A 31 -1.31 0.29 11.35
C VAL A 31 -2.47 1.28 11.31
N HIS A 32 -2.96 1.60 10.12
CA HIS A 32 -4.10 2.49 9.93
C HIS A 32 -5.38 1.92 10.55
N ASN A 33 -5.72 0.69 10.18
CA ASN A 33 -6.85 -0.07 10.72
C ASN A 33 -6.78 -0.13 12.27
N PHE A 34 -5.60 -0.40 12.84
CA PHE A 34 -5.40 -0.36 14.30
C PHE A 34 -5.72 1.02 14.93
N ILE A 35 -5.26 2.11 14.31
CA ILE A 35 -5.52 3.48 14.79
C ILE A 35 -7.01 3.81 14.69
N ASP A 36 -7.68 3.41 13.63
CA ASP A 36 -9.12 3.57 13.45
C ASP A 36 -9.91 2.84 14.53
N GLY A 37 -9.49 1.63 14.88
CA GLY A 37 -9.99 0.91 16.04
C GLY A 37 -9.87 1.71 17.35
N LEU A 38 -8.69 2.28 17.62
CA LEU A 38 -8.47 3.12 18.81
C LEU A 38 -9.41 4.33 18.82
N ILE A 39 -9.59 5.00 17.68
CA ILE A 39 -10.44 6.18 17.52
C ILE A 39 -11.92 5.82 17.76
N ILE A 40 -12.39 4.70 17.22
CA ILE A 40 -13.75 4.20 17.49
C ILE A 40 -13.94 3.96 18.99
N ALA A 41 -13.03 3.26 19.66
CA ALA A 41 -13.16 3.00 21.09
C ALA A 41 -13.09 4.28 21.95
N ALA A 42 -12.20 5.21 21.61
CA ALA A 42 -12.09 6.50 22.30
C ALA A 42 -13.36 7.34 22.13
N SER A 43 -13.94 7.39 20.93
CA SER A 43 -15.15 8.16 20.65
C SER A 43 -16.37 7.64 21.44
N PHE A 44 -16.55 6.33 21.57
CA PHE A 44 -17.58 5.73 22.43
C PHE A 44 -17.38 5.99 23.93
N SER A 45 -16.14 6.28 24.36
CA SER A 45 -15.85 6.64 25.75
C SER A 45 -16.24 8.09 26.08
N VAL A 46 -16.35 8.94 25.05
CA VAL A 46 -16.79 10.34 25.20
C VAL A 46 -18.32 10.44 25.21
N ASP A 47 -18.98 9.93 24.16
CA ASP A 47 -20.44 9.89 24.05
C ASP A 47 -20.87 8.84 23.02
N ILE A 48 -22.03 8.22 23.23
CA ILE A 48 -22.57 7.20 22.31
C ILE A 48 -22.85 7.79 20.92
N SER A 49 -23.41 8.99 20.85
CA SER A 49 -23.74 9.65 19.58
C SER A 49 -22.47 9.97 18.80
N PHE A 50 -21.43 10.43 19.50
CA PHE A 50 -20.13 10.69 18.89
C PHE A 50 -19.48 9.40 18.38
N GLY A 51 -19.50 8.32 19.17
CA GLY A 51 -18.99 7.01 18.74
C GLY A 51 -19.68 6.46 17.50
N VAL A 52 -21.00 6.61 17.39
CA VAL A 52 -21.75 6.19 16.19
C VAL A 52 -21.35 7.01 14.97
N ILE A 53 -21.24 8.34 15.09
CA ILE A 53 -20.82 9.23 13.99
C ILE A 53 -19.40 8.86 13.53
N THR A 54 -18.47 8.68 14.45
CA THR A 54 -17.09 8.29 14.16
C THR A 54 -17.01 6.94 13.46
N THR A 55 -17.78 5.95 13.92
CA THR A 55 -17.82 4.62 13.29
C THR A 55 -18.32 4.70 11.84
N ILE A 56 -19.39 5.47 11.59
CA ILE A 56 -19.91 5.67 10.23
C ILE A 56 -18.87 6.37 9.36
N ALA A 57 -18.17 7.38 9.91
CA ALA A 57 -17.13 8.09 9.19
C ALA A 57 -15.95 7.19 8.83
N VAL A 58 -15.51 6.32 9.74
CA VAL A 58 -14.48 5.30 9.50
C VAL A 58 -14.90 4.34 8.39
N ILE A 59 -16.07 3.72 8.52
CA ILE A 59 -16.60 2.81 7.48
C ILE A 59 -16.65 3.48 6.11
N ALA A 60 -17.00 4.77 6.05
CA ALA A 60 -17.12 5.49 4.79
C ALA A 60 -15.79 5.66 4.04
N HIS A 61 -14.65 5.74 4.73
CA HIS A 61 -13.34 5.84 4.08
C HIS A 61 -12.57 4.52 4.00
N GLU A 62 -12.87 3.57 4.89
CA GLU A 62 -12.31 2.22 4.85
C GLU A 62 -12.78 1.41 3.63
N ILE A 63 -14.06 1.51 3.24
CA ILE A 63 -14.57 0.77 2.06
C ILE A 63 -13.76 1.13 0.78
N PRO A 64 -13.56 2.42 0.42
CA PRO A 64 -12.70 2.78 -0.69
C PRO A 64 -11.24 2.36 -0.52
N GLN A 65 -10.68 2.49 0.69
CA GLN A 65 -9.28 2.18 0.98
C GLN A 65 -8.99 0.70 0.76
N GLU A 66 -9.78 -0.18 1.35
CA GLU A 66 -9.65 -1.64 1.25
C GLU A 66 -9.82 -2.13 -0.21
N ILE A 67 -10.70 -1.50 -1.00
CA ILE A 67 -10.83 -1.78 -2.44
C ILE A 67 -9.54 -1.39 -3.19
N GLY A 68 -8.95 -0.25 -2.84
CA GLY A 68 -7.67 0.21 -3.37
C GLY A 68 -6.53 -0.75 -3.01
N ASP A 69 -6.43 -1.13 -1.75
CA ASP A 69 -5.40 -2.02 -1.23
C ASP A 69 -5.48 -3.42 -1.85
N PHE A 70 -6.70 -3.95 -2.04
CA PHE A 70 -6.90 -5.16 -2.82
C PHE A 70 -6.35 -5.04 -4.24
N GLY A 71 -6.57 -3.91 -4.90
CA GLY A 71 -6.00 -3.60 -6.22
C GLY A 71 -4.48 -3.59 -6.21
N VAL A 72 -3.87 -2.89 -5.25
CA VAL A 72 -2.41 -2.81 -5.04
C VAL A 72 -1.82 -4.20 -4.78
N LEU A 73 -2.49 -5.04 -3.99
CA LEU A 73 -2.06 -6.41 -3.68
C LEU A 73 -2.07 -7.31 -4.92
N VAL A 74 -3.16 -7.29 -5.68
CA VAL A 74 -3.29 -8.07 -6.92
C VAL A 74 -2.26 -7.61 -7.95
N TYR A 75 -2.10 -6.30 -8.09
CA TYR A 75 -1.10 -5.71 -8.98
C TYR A 75 0.33 -6.07 -8.57
N GLY A 76 0.60 -6.08 -7.27
CA GLY A 76 1.86 -6.48 -6.66
C GLY A 76 2.20 -7.97 -6.77
N GLY A 77 1.37 -8.78 -7.43
CA GLY A 77 1.64 -10.19 -7.72
C GLY A 77 0.93 -11.19 -6.80
N PHE A 78 0.05 -10.75 -5.89
CA PHE A 78 -0.77 -11.67 -5.11
C PHE A 78 -1.88 -12.26 -5.98
N GLY A 79 -2.15 -13.56 -5.83
CA GLY A 79 -3.39 -14.15 -6.34
C GLY A 79 -4.60 -13.55 -5.63
N ARG A 80 -5.72 -13.35 -6.35
CA ARG A 80 -6.94 -12.67 -5.83
C ARG A 80 -7.40 -13.15 -4.45
N LEU A 81 -7.43 -14.47 -4.22
CA LEU A 81 -7.82 -15.02 -2.91
C LEU A 81 -6.80 -14.71 -1.81
N LYS A 82 -5.51 -14.70 -2.13
CA LYS A 82 -4.47 -14.29 -1.17
C LYS A 82 -4.59 -12.81 -0.87
N ALA A 83 -4.70 -11.96 -1.90
CA ALA A 83 -4.88 -10.52 -1.74
C ALA A 83 -6.05 -10.23 -0.79
N LEU A 84 -7.22 -10.82 -1.05
CA LEU A 84 -8.40 -10.64 -0.20
C LEU A 84 -8.16 -11.14 1.25
N ALA A 85 -7.50 -12.27 1.43
CA ALA A 85 -7.22 -12.82 2.76
C ALA A 85 -6.25 -11.94 3.57
N PHE A 86 -5.22 -11.38 2.93
CA PHE A 86 -4.26 -10.50 3.59
C PHE A 86 -4.85 -9.12 3.87
N ASN A 87 -5.67 -8.57 2.97
CA ASN A 87 -6.48 -7.36 3.20
C ASN A 87 -7.37 -7.55 4.43
N PHE A 88 -8.13 -8.64 4.47
CA PHE A 88 -8.98 -8.95 5.61
C PHE A 88 -8.20 -9.15 6.91
N LEU A 89 -7.01 -9.77 6.85
CA LEU A 89 -6.15 -9.95 8.02
C LEU A 89 -5.63 -8.60 8.54
N SER A 90 -5.34 -7.66 7.64
CA SER A 90 -5.04 -6.28 7.99
C SER A 90 -6.22 -5.62 8.72
N ALA A 91 -7.44 -5.71 8.18
CA ALA A 91 -8.65 -5.15 8.81
C ALA A 91 -8.93 -5.70 10.24
N VAL A 92 -8.51 -6.92 10.56
CA VAL A 92 -8.64 -7.48 11.93
C VAL A 92 -7.86 -6.66 12.97
N THR A 93 -6.81 -5.94 12.57
CA THR A 93 -6.07 -5.06 13.47
C THR A 93 -6.94 -3.92 14.02
N ALA A 94 -8.00 -3.50 13.33
CA ALA A 94 -8.96 -2.53 13.84
C ALA A 94 -9.72 -3.04 15.07
N ILE A 95 -10.05 -4.34 15.10
CA ILE A 95 -10.68 -4.95 16.28
C ILE A 95 -9.70 -4.95 17.45
N ILE A 96 -8.43 -5.27 17.20
CA ILE A 96 -7.38 -5.24 18.22
C ILE A 96 -7.20 -3.80 18.75
N GLY A 97 -7.17 -2.82 17.86
CA GLY A 97 -7.14 -1.40 18.18
C GLY A 97 -8.30 -0.98 19.05
N ALA A 98 -9.53 -1.38 18.71
CA ALA A 98 -10.71 -1.07 19.50
C ALA A 98 -10.69 -1.70 20.90
N VAL A 99 -10.28 -2.98 21.01
CA VAL A 99 -10.16 -3.65 22.31
C VAL A 99 -9.12 -2.96 23.18
N ILE A 100 -7.93 -2.68 22.62
CA ILE A 100 -6.88 -1.96 23.35
C ILE A 100 -7.42 -0.59 23.73
N GLY A 101 -7.90 0.20 22.78
CA GLY A 101 -8.42 1.55 23.00
C GLY A 101 -9.48 1.63 24.09
N TYR A 102 -10.36 0.63 24.18
CA TYR A 102 -11.32 0.52 25.26
C TYR A 102 -10.65 0.30 26.62
N LEU A 103 -9.69 -0.63 26.71
CA LEU A 103 -8.95 -0.95 27.94
C LEU A 103 -8.10 0.22 28.45
N ILE A 104 -7.54 1.02 27.54
CA ILE A 104 -6.66 2.15 27.87
C ILE A 104 -7.35 3.52 27.75
N SER A 105 -8.67 3.55 27.53
CA SER A 105 -9.47 4.78 27.34
C SER A 105 -9.26 5.84 28.43
N GLY A 106 -9.00 5.44 29.68
CA GLY A 106 -8.70 6.36 30.78
C GLY A 106 -7.29 6.95 30.83
N SER A 107 -6.40 6.64 29.87
CA SER A 107 -4.97 7.02 29.93
C SER A 107 -4.37 7.58 28.63
N VAL A 108 -5.12 7.64 27.52
CA VAL A 108 -4.54 7.72 26.16
C VAL A 108 -5.03 8.90 25.34
N GLU A 109 -5.82 9.80 25.94
CA GLU A 109 -6.39 10.97 25.25
C GLU A 109 -5.36 11.83 24.47
N GLY A 110 -4.06 11.74 24.81
CA GLY A 110 -3.01 12.51 24.16
C GLY A 110 -2.28 11.88 22.97
N PHE A 111 -2.38 10.57 22.70
CA PHE A 111 -1.46 9.91 21.75
C PHE A 111 -2.04 9.69 20.34
N VAL A 112 -3.36 9.53 20.24
CA VAL A 112 -4.09 9.27 18.99
C VAL A 112 -3.86 10.34 17.91
N PRO A 113 -3.85 11.66 18.21
CA PRO A 113 -3.67 12.70 17.20
C PRO A 113 -2.29 12.67 16.50
N PHE A 114 -1.28 12.06 17.12
CA PHE A 114 0.07 11.96 16.55
C PHE A 114 0.26 10.74 15.66
N LEU A 115 -0.55 9.69 15.85
CA LEU A 115 -0.44 8.45 15.08
C LEU A 115 -1.08 8.57 13.68
N LEU A 116 -2.18 9.31 13.56
CA LEU A 116 -2.89 9.58 12.29
C LEU A 116 -1.99 10.21 11.21
N PRO A 117 -1.25 11.31 11.47
CA PRO A 117 -0.35 11.90 10.47
C PRO A 117 0.81 10.98 10.07
N PHE A 118 1.26 10.12 10.99
CA PHE A 118 2.33 9.15 10.72
C PHE A 118 1.84 8.06 9.74
N ALA A 119 0.64 7.50 9.98
CA ALA A 119 0.02 6.54 9.06
C ALA A 119 -0.26 7.17 7.69
N ALA A 120 -0.86 8.37 7.67
CA ALA A 120 -1.13 9.11 6.43
C ALA A 120 0.14 9.40 5.62
N GLY A 121 1.24 9.78 6.28
CA GLY A 121 2.53 9.98 5.64
C GLY A 121 3.09 8.68 5.02
N GLY A 122 2.87 7.54 5.66
CA GLY A 122 3.24 6.22 5.13
C GLY A 122 2.52 5.89 3.82
N PHE A 123 1.20 6.11 3.75
CA PHE A 123 0.45 5.89 2.51
C PHE A 123 0.84 6.85 1.39
N ILE A 124 1.04 8.14 1.70
CA ILE A 124 1.53 9.12 0.72
C ILE A 124 2.89 8.69 0.18
N TYR A 125 3.78 8.19 1.05
CA TYR A 125 5.08 7.69 0.64
C TYR A 125 4.93 6.50 -0.31
N ILE A 126 4.20 5.44 0.07
CA ILE A 126 3.99 4.25 -0.76
C ILE A 126 3.36 4.62 -2.11
N ALA A 127 2.34 5.48 -2.09
CA ALA A 127 1.69 5.97 -3.30
C ALA A 127 2.68 6.71 -4.22
N ALA A 128 3.53 7.57 -3.66
CA ALA A 128 4.47 8.37 -4.43
C ALA A 128 5.73 7.61 -4.88
N SER A 129 6.28 6.73 -4.05
CA SER A 129 7.53 6.01 -4.32
C SER A 129 7.33 4.77 -5.17
N ASP A 130 6.19 4.08 -5.00
CA ASP A 130 5.97 2.77 -5.61
C ASP A 130 4.81 2.76 -6.61
N LEU A 131 3.68 3.41 -6.30
CA LEU A 131 2.50 3.35 -7.17
C LEU A 131 2.60 4.31 -8.37
N VAL A 132 3.04 5.56 -8.15
CA VAL A 132 3.14 6.58 -9.22
C VAL A 132 4.16 6.22 -10.31
N PRO A 133 5.39 5.74 -9.99
CA PRO A 133 6.34 5.36 -11.03
C PRO A 133 5.90 4.13 -11.83
N GLU A 134 5.15 3.23 -11.21
CA GLU A 134 4.69 1.99 -11.83
C GLU A 134 3.49 2.23 -12.77
N LEU A 135 2.56 3.14 -12.40
CA LEU A 135 1.51 3.63 -13.30
C LEU A 135 2.08 4.30 -14.57
N HIS A 136 3.20 5.02 -14.46
CA HIS A 136 3.85 5.64 -15.63
C HIS A 136 4.55 4.63 -16.55
N LYS A 137 4.91 3.44 -16.07
CA LYS A 137 5.48 2.38 -16.93
C LYS A 137 4.43 1.72 -17.80
N GLU A 138 3.15 1.72 -17.40
CA GLU A 138 2.06 1.23 -18.25
C GLU A 138 1.70 2.21 -19.38
N SER A 139 1.83 3.52 -19.16
CA SER A 139 1.58 4.53 -20.21
C SER A 139 2.65 4.58 -21.31
N ASP A 140 3.87 4.11 -21.02
CA ASP A 140 4.95 4.03 -22.01
C ASP A 140 4.89 2.76 -22.89
N ASN A 141 3.89 1.88 -22.68
CA ASN A 141 3.61 0.75 -23.56
C ASN A 141 2.58 1.07 -24.67
N GLU A 142 2.27 2.35 -24.90
CA GLU A 142 1.75 2.76 -26.21
C GLU A 142 2.84 2.50 -27.24
N GLU A 143 2.69 1.42 -28.02
CA GLU A 143 3.54 1.16 -29.19
C GLU A 143 3.68 2.47 -29.98
N PRO A 144 4.92 2.95 -30.23
CA PRO A 144 5.10 4.14 -31.05
C PRO A 144 4.39 3.95 -32.38
N HIS A 145 3.42 4.81 -32.66
CA HIS A 145 2.65 4.94 -33.90
C HIS A 145 3.54 5.22 -35.16
N SER A 146 4.86 4.98 -35.08
CA SER A 146 5.83 5.11 -36.16
C SER A 146 6.07 3.82 -36.95
N LYS A 147 5.55 2.65 -36.52
CA LYS A 147 5.64 1.40 -37.33
C LYS A 147 4.74 1.37 -38.58
N LEU A 148 3.97 2.43 -38.84
CA LEU A 148 3.15 2.59 -40.05
C LEU A 148 3.92 3.12 -41.27
N TRP A 149 5.17 3.55 -41.11
CA TRP A 149 6.01 4.02 -42.23
C TRP A 149 7.20 3.08 -42.40
N GLY A 150 7.06 2.15 -43.34
CA GLY A 150 8.08 1.19 -43.71
C GLY A 150 9.40 1.85 -44.12
N ILE A 151 10.36 1.86 -43.20
CA ILE A 151 11.78 1.93 -43.53
C ILE A 151 12.40 0.65 -42.97
N SER A 152 12.58 -0.31 -43.88
CA SER A 152 13.40 -1.49 -43.69
C SER A 152 14.85 -1.02 -43.53
N LEU A 153 15.37 -1.09 -42.31
CA LEU A 153 16.80 -1.20 -42.08
C LEU A 153 17.03 -2.47 -41.28
N GLU A 154 17.47 -3.50 -41.99
CA GLU A 154 18.09 -4.68 -41.40
C GLU A 154 19.24 -4.22 -40.50
N THR A 155 19.06 -4.37 -39.19
CA THR A 155 20.18 -4.61 -38.28
C THR A 155 19.78 -5.77 -37.40
N SER A 156 20.32 -6.92 -37.77
CA SER A 156 20.51 -8.09 -36.92
C SER A 156 21.10 -7.67 -35.58
N ALA A 157 20.30 -7.71 -34.52
CA ALA A 157 20.78 -7.68 -33.15
C ALA A 157 19.87 -8.55 -32.28
N ASP A 158 20.48 -9.63 -31.82
CA ASP A 158 20.04 -10.63 -30.86
C ASP A 158 19.27 -10.02 -29.67
N TYR A 159 18.06 -10.51 -29.41
CA TYR A 159 17.23 -10.11 -28.24
C TYR A 159 17.67 -10.86 -26.98
N SER A 160 18.99 -10.99 -26.76
CA SER A 160 19.59 -11.79 -25.69
C SER A 160 20.41 -10.98 -24.67
N SER A 161 20.30 -9.66 -24.67
CA SER A 161 21.12 -8.83 -23.78
C SER A 161 20.53 -7.45 -23.61
N CYS A 162 19.70 -7.27 -22.59
CA CYS A 162 19.48 -5.93 -22.04
C CYS A 162 20.75 -5.51 -21.28
N PRO A 163 21.46 -4.46 -21.71
CA PRO A 163 22.63 -3.98 -21.02
C PRO A 163 22.23 -3.21 -19.77
N CYS A 164 22.85 -3.55 -18.63
CA CYS A 164 22.91 -2.67 -17.47
C CYS A 164 23.73 -1.42 -17.84
N PRO A 165 23.21 -0.20 -17.64
CA PRO A 165 24.06 0.97 -17.55
C PRO A 165 24.64 1.02 -16.12
N LEU A 166 25.89 0.59 -15.98
CA LEU A 166 26.80 1.18 -15.00
C LEU A 166 27.10 2.61 -15.46
N ALA A 167 26.89 3.62 -14.62
CA ALA A 167 27.80 4.77 -14.51
C ALA A 167 27.38 5.73 -13.37
N VAL A 168 28.30 5.82 -12.39
CA VAL A 168 28.50 6.83 -11.33
C VAL A 168 27.62 6.74 -10.08
#